data_AF-A0A955EKF7-F1
#
_entry.id   AF-A0A955EKF7-F1
#
_cell.length_a   1.000
_cell.length_b   1.000
_cell.length_c   1.000
_cell.angle_alpha   90.00
_cell.angle_beta   90.00
_cell.angle_gamma   90.00
#
_symmetry.space_group_name_H-M   'P 1'
#
loop_
_entity.id
_entity.type
_entity.pdbx_description
1 polymer ?
#
loop_
_entity_poly.entity_id
_entity_poly.type
_entity_poly.pdbx_seq_one_letter_code
_entity_poly.pdbx_strand_id
1 'polypeptide(L)'
;MAIQQLLGLEKDVITYAARGEIGVGLLPRVRPTQLHGIEINPYAAELAQVVIWIGYLQWMRDNGFNVPRDPILEPITSIENRDAILAWVDEAGQAIPTWREGAACTGVAQWPEADFIVGNPPFLGSRKARQELSDPYVDAYQHAFASLPEGVDLCCYWFELARRCVKGSATRVGLLATQAIRGGSSRTALQRVQDGAVIVEAHSDRQWMLDGAAVQISIVIFTRAPLDDEKCRLDDREVQGINADLTAGVDLTATLPLPENKDLSFQGTINSGKFDTTWVEAREMLATPNPTPQSNRDVLRPWSNGRDVTARSRGQWIIDFGVERSASDAAVYEEPYRRVTELVRPQRDVLRQGAPGYAHSSKYPTWQLWNTRHEMRKRLQPLKRFIVTPRVSKHRLFSWLRFEALADAQLIVFARPDDYLLGLLHSSIHEMWARRKGTQLREAESGFRYTPTTCFETFPLPWPPGSEPTHDIRYEAIAEAARVLDEQRERWLNPPEWVEEIAAAVDAEDDFADVARVSGEEARRLIRQSAIDARAAKDARLKKRTLTNLYNQRPTWLRLAHRRLDEAVLAAYAHTDPAGGWDVAWAEVFEETGAGQPLPEGHSLTDRRAEVEQFILAALLRLNLERAQALS
;
A
#
# COMPACT_ATOMS: atom_id res chain seq x y z
N MET A 1 -34.19 -2.93 -2.42
CA MET A 1 -33.69 -3.63 -3.62
C MET A 1 -33.72 -2.70 -4.84
N ALA A 2 -32.89 -2.92 -5.87
CA ALA A 2 -32.84 -2.07 -7.07
C ALA A 2 -34.22 -1.91 -7.77
N ILE A 3 -35.01 -2.99 -7.90
CA ILE A 3 -36.36 -2.91 -8.48
C ILE A 3 -37.29 -1.98 -7.72
N GLN A 4 -37.21 -1.96 -6.39
CA GLN A 4 -38.06 -1.09 -5.56
C GLN A 4 -37.70 0.38 -5.72
N GLN A 5 -36.42 0.69 -5.94
CA GLN A 5 -35.97 2.05 -6.23
C GLN A 5 -36.45 2.51 -7.62
N LEU A 6 -36.37 1.64 -8.64
CA LEU A 6 -36.90 1.91 -9.98
C LEU A 6 -38.41 2.14 -9.95
N LEU A 7 -39.16 1.28 -9.25
CA LEU A 7 -40.60 1.44 -9.07
C LEU A 7 -40.94 2.72 -8.30
N GLY A 8 -40.14 3.08 -7.28
CA GLY A 8 -40.25 4.33 -6.54
C GLY A 8 -40.14 5.54 -7.47
N LEU A 9 -39.09 5.58 -8.31
CA LEU A 9 -38.90 6.62 -9.31
C LEU A 9 -40.05 6.67 -10.32
N GLU A 10 -40.50 5.51 -10.81
CA GLU A 10 -41.64 5.43 -11.72
C GLU A 10 -42.92 5.99 -11.07
N LYS A 11 -43.15 5.70 -9.80
CA LYS A 11 -44.27 6.26 -9.03
C LYS A 11 -44.21 7.78 -8.94
N ASP A 12 -43.02 8.34 -8.71
CA ASP A 12 -42.83 9.79 -8.66
C ASP A 12 -43.19 10.43 -10.00
N VAL A 13 -42.79 9.82 -11.12
CA VAL A 13 -43.16 10.24 -12.48
C VAL A 13 -44.68 10.14 -12.71
N ILE A 14 -45.30 9.02 -12.35
CA ILE A 14 -46.76 8.83 -12.46
C ILE A 14 -47.50 9.90 -11.66
N THR A 15 -47.05 10.16 -10.42
CA THR A 15 -47.67 11.14 -9.52
C THR A 15 -47.51 12.57 -10.07
N TYR A 16 -46.35 12.89 -10.64
CA TYR A 16 -46.10 14.17 -11.28
C TYR A 16 -47.00 14.36 -12.51
N ALA A 17 -47.10 13.36 -13.39
CA ALA A 17 -47.93 13.40 -14.60
C ALA A 17 -49.44 13.52 -14.30
N ALA A 18 -49.89 13.00 -13.16
CA ALA A 18 -51.28 13.06 -12.73
C ALA A 18 -51.69 14.43 -12.15
N ARG A 19 -50.76 15.38 -11.97
CA ARG A 19 -51.09 16.75 -11.53
C ARG A 19 -52.03 17.41 -12.53
N GLY A 20 -52.99 18.20 -12.05
CA GLY A 20 -54.05 18.80 -12.86
C GLY A 20 -53.59 19.66 -14.04
N GLU A 21 -52.36 20.18 -13.99
CA GLU A 21 -51.72 20.94 -15.07
C GLU A 21 -51.30 20.07 -16.27
N ILE A 22 -50.94 18.81 -16.02
CA ILE A 22 -50.52 17.85 -17.06
C ILE A 22 -51.70 16.93 -17.42
N GLY A 23 -52.39 16.38 -16.41
CA GLY A 23 -53.62 15.61 -16.57
C GLY A 23 -53.45 14.24 -17.24
N VAL A 24 -52.27 13.64 -17.20
CA VAL A 24 -51.99 12.34 -17.85
C VAL A 24 -51.96 11.21 -16.82
N GLY A 25 -52.86 10.23 -16.99
CA GLY A 25 -52.84 8.99 -16.22
C GLY A 25 -51.83 7.99 -16.79
N LEU A 26 -50.81 7.66 -16.01
CA LEU A 26 -49.81 6.64 -16.35
C LEU A 26 -50.00 5.40 -15.46
N LEU A 27 -49.70 4.23 -16.02
CA LEU A 27 -49.66 2.97 -15.29
C LEU A 27 -48.21 2.49 -15.15
N PRO A 28 -47.84 1.79 -14.05
CA PRO A 28 -46.51 1.22 -13.89
C PRO A 28 -46.14 0.29 -15.03
N ARG A 29 -44.97 0.53 -15.62
CA ARG A 29 -44.35 -0.23 -16.71
C ARG A 29 -43.11 -0.97 -16.26
N VAL A 30 -42.50 -0.61 -15.13
CA VAL A 30 -41.37 -1.38 -14.58
C VAL A 30 -41.82 -2.82 -14.28
N ARG A 31 -41.09 -3.81 -14.78
CA ARG A 31 -41.35 -5.24 -14.58
C ARG A 31 -40.08 -5.98 -14.17
N PRO A 32 -40.20 -7.08 -13.39
CA PRO A 32 -39.07 -7.96 -13.08
C PRO A 32 -38.27 -8.42 -14.30
N THR A 33 -38.94 -8.64 -15.44
CA THR A 33 -38.33 -9.11 -16.69
C THR A 33 -37.38 -8.10 -17.35
N GLN A 34 -37.37 -6.84 -16.89
CA GLN A 34 -36.39 -5.83 -17.33
C GLN A 34 -35.07 -5.89 -16.54
N LEU A 35 -35.01 -6.69 -15.47
CA LEU A 35 -33.76 -6.94 -14.75
C LEU A 35 -33.05 -8.14 -15.36
N HIS A 36 -31.81 -7.92 -15.77
CA HIS A 36 -30.90 -8.95 -16.21
C HIS A 36 -29.85 -9.25 -15.15
N GLY A 37 -29.41 -10.50 -15.06
CA GLY A 37 -28.39 -10.92 -14.11
C GLY A 37 -27.61 -12.12 -14.61
N ILE A 38 -26.35 -12.24 -14.18
CA ILE A 38 -25.50 -13.40 -14.44
C ILE A 38 -24.94 -13.85 -13.10
N GLU A 39 -25.18 -15.11 -12.73
CA GLU A 39 -24.75 -15.69 -11.46
C GLU A 39 -24.22 -17.10 -11.69
N ILE A 40 -23.02 -17.40 -11.20
CA ILE A 40 -22.37 -18.68 -11.44
C ILE A 40 -22.94 -19.79 -10.54
N ASN A 41 -23.43 -19.45 -9.35
CA ASN A 41 -24.02 -20.38 -8.41
C ASN A 41 -25.50 -20.64 -8.74
N PRO A 42 -25.89 -21.88 -9.09
CA PRO A 42 -27.26 -22.18 -9.52
C PRO A 42 -28.30 -21.89 -8.44
N TYR A 43 -27.97 -22.09 -7.16
CA TYR A 43 -28.89 -21.80 -6.06
C TYR A 43 -29.10 -20.28 -5.90
N ALA A 44 -28.03 -19.49 -6.01
CA ALA A 44 -28.13 -18.05 -5.92
C ALA A 44 -28.91 -17.44 -7.10
N ALA A 45 -28.74 -17.99 -8.32
CA ALA A 45 -29.50 -17.58 -9.50
C ALA A 45 -31.01 -17.80 -9.35
N GLU A 46 -31.42 -18.98 -8.86
CA GLU A 46 -32.83 -19.30 -8.58
C GLU A 46 -33.40 -18.41 -7.46
N LEU A 47 -32.63 -18.24 -6.38
CA LEU A 47 -33.03 -17.39 -5.26
C LEU A 47 -33.23 -15.94 -5.70
N ALA A 48 -32.35 -15.42 -6.57
CA ALA A 48 -32.45 -14.06 -7.07
C ALA A 48 -33.77 -13.81 -7.82
N GLN A 49 -34.20 -14.75 -8.67
CA GLN A 49 -35.48 -14.65 -9.39
C GLN A 49 -36.67 -14.54 -8.42
N VAL A 50 -36.70 -15.39 -7.39
CA VAL A 50 -37.76 -15.39 -6.37
C VAL A 50 -37.75 -14.08 -5.57
N VAL A 51 -36.57 -13.62 -5.15
CA VAL A 51 -36.41 -12.39 -4.35
C VAL A 51 -36.87 -11.16 -5.15
N ILE A 52 -36.52 -11.06 -6.44
CA ILE A 52 -36.97 -9.97 -7.33
C ILE A 52 -38.50 -9.92 -7.40
N TRP A 53 -39.15 -11.07 -7.64
CA TRP A 53 -40.60 -11.16 -7.66
C TRP A 53 -41.23 -10.74 -6.33
N ILE A 54 -40.74 -11.26 -5.21
CA ILE A 54 -41.23 -10.88 -3.88
C ILE A 54 -41.14 -9.37 -3.68
N GLY A 55 -39.99 -8.77 -4.00
CA GLY A 55 -39.78 -7.33 -3.86
C GLY A 55 -40.72 -6.49 -4.74
N TYR A 56 -40.97 -6.92 -5.98
CA TYR A 56 -41.93 -6.28 -6.90
C TYR A 56 -43.37 -6.39 -6.36
N LEU A 57 -43.81 -7.59 -5.97
CA LEU A 57 -45.18 -7.85 -5.50
C LEU A 57 -45.48 -7.09 -4.19
N GLN A 58 -44.52 -7.07 -3.27
CA GLN A 58 -44.61 -6.28 -2.04
C GLN A 58 -44.77 -4.80 -2.36
N TRP A 59 -43.93 -4.26 -3.24
CA TRP A 59 -44.00 -2.85 -3.62
C TRP A 59 -45.33 -2.49 -4.28
N MET A 60 -45.83 -3.30 -5.21
CA MET A 60 -47.12 -3.07 -5.89
C MET A 60 -48.26 -3.01 -4.88
N ARG A 61 -48.31 -3.97 -3.94
CA ARG A 61 -49.31 -4.01 -2.86
C ARG A 61 -49.21 -2.78 -1.96
N ASP A 62 -48.01 -2.44 -1.49
CA ASP A 62 -47.78 -1.38 -0.52
C ASP A 62 -48.05 0.02 -1.12
N ASN A 63 -48.05 0.14 -2.46
CA ASN A 63 -48.34 1.39 -3.18
C ASN A 63 -49.72 1.43 -3.84
N GLY A 64 -50.60 0.45 -3.56
CA GLY A 64 -51.99 0.46 -4.03
C GLY A 64 -52.18 0.14 -5.51
N PHE A 65 -51.17 -0.46 -6.16
CA PHE A 65 -51.30 -0.94 -7.54
C PHE A 65 -51.80 -2.39 -7.58
N ASN A 66 -52.55 -2.72 -8.62
CA ASN A 66 -53.01 -4.10 -8.83
C ASN A 66 -51.83 -5.00 -9.21
N VAL A 67 -51.69 -6.10 -8.48
CA VAL A 67 -50.75 -7.17 -8.79
C VAL A 67 -51.22 -7.92 -10.05
N PRO A 68 -50.32 -8.28 -11.00
CA PRO A 68 -50.66 -9.15 -12.13
C PRO A 68 -51.32 -10.45 -11.64
N ARG A 69 -52.48 -10.80 -12.21
CA ARG A 69 -53.26 -11.96 -11.76
C ARG A 69 -53.06 -13.21 -12.61
N ASP A 70 -52.52 -13.09 -13.82
CA ASP A 70 -52.40 -14.24 -14.72
C ASP A 70 -51.27 -14.09 -15.77
N PRO A 71 -50.14 -14.82 -15.63
CA PRO A 71 -49.70 -15.54 -14.44
C PRO A 71 -49.19 -14.58 -13.34
N ILE A 72 -49.27 -14.98 -12.07
CA ILE A 72 -48.75 -14.19 -10.93
C ILE A 72 -47.22 -14.10 -10.97
N LEU A 73 -46.56 -15.14 -11.49
CA LEU A 73 -45.10 -15.25 -11.64
C LEU A 73 -44.80 -15.68 -13.09
N GLU A 74 -44.41 -14.73 -13.93
CA GLU A 74 -43.81 -15.07 -15.21
C GLU A 74 -42.37 -15.58 -14.99
N PRO A 75 -41.89 -16.60 -15.74
CA PRO A 75 -40.50 -17.03 -15.65
C PRO A 75 -39.53 -15.87 -15.94
N ILE A 76 -38.61 -15.59 -15.02
CA ILE A 76 -37.55 -14.60 -15.25
C ILE A 76 -36.40 -15.31 -15.94
N THR A 77 -36.46 -15.39 -17.26
CA THR A 77 -35.38 -15.96 -18.08
C THR A 77 -34.15 -15.04 -18.21
N SER A 78 -34.26 -13.82 -17.70
CA SER A 78 -33.21 -12.80 -17.75
C SER A 78 -32.14 -12.94 -16.65
N ILE A 79 -32.31 -13.85 -15.69
CA ILE A 79 -31.27 -14.24 -14.73
C ILE A 79 -30.60 -15.52 -15.22
N GLU A 80 -29.39 -15.39 -15.74
CA GLU A 80 -28.66 -16.46 -16.41
C GLU A 80 -27.70 -17.16 -15.42
N ASN A 81 -27.84 -18.47 -15.24
CA ASN A 81 -26.88 -19.26 -14.46
C ASN A 81 -25.67 -19.65 -15.32
N ARG A 82 -24.61 -18.82 -15.31
CA ARG A 82 -23.37 -19.07 -16.06
C ARG A 82 -22.21 -18.21 -15.56
N ASP A 83 -21.04 -18.49 -16.12
CA ASP A 83 -19.85 -17.66 -16.01
C ASP A 83 -20.08 -16.28 -16.67
N ALA A 84 -19.80 -15.22 -15.91
CA ALA A 84 -19.94 -13.84 -16.36
C ALA A 84 -18.73 -13.31 -17.11
N ILE A 85 -17.56 -13.95 -17.01
CA ILE A 85 -16.32 -13.48 -17.64
C ILE A 85 -15.95 -14.27 -18.89
N LEU A 86 -16.19 -15.58 -18.91
CA LEU A 86 -15.78 -16.48 -19.98
C LEU A 86 -16.94 -17.31 -20.53
N ALA A 87 -16.86 -17.65 -21.81
CA ALA A 87 -17.78 -18.57 -22.46
C ALA A 87 -17.10 -19.93 -22.66
N TRP A 88 -17.83 -21.00 -22.35
CA TRP A 88 -17.29 -22.35 -22.27
C TRP A 88 -18.05 -23.32 -23.17
N VAL A 89 -17.33 -24.28 -23.76
CA VAL A 89 -17.89 -25.46 -24.44
C VAL A 89 -17.30 -26.73 -23.87
N ASP A 90 -18.02 -27.84 -23.97
CA ASP A 90 -17.48 -29.17 -23.67
C ASP A 90 -16.67 -29.76 -24.83
N GLU A 91 -16.17 -30.99 -24.66
CA GLU A 91 -15.38 -31.70 -25.67
C GLU A 91 -16.13 -31.93 -26.98
N ALA A 92 -17.47 -31.94 -26.96
CA ALA A 92 -18.31 -32.06 -28.14
C ALA A 92 -18.60 -30.69 -28.81
N GLY A 93 -18.09 -29.60 -28.25
CA GLY A 93 -18.34 -28.23 -28.72
C GLY A 93 -19.68 -27.65 -28.27
N GLN A 94 -20.39 -28.30 -27.34
CA GLN A 94 -21.66 -27.81 -26.82
C GLN A 94 -21.43 -26.79 -25.71
N ALA A 95 -22.14 -25.66 -25.75
CA ALA A 95 -22.04 -24.61 -24.73
C ALA A 95 -22.40 -25.13 -23.33
N ILE A 96 -21.57 -24.79 -22.34
CA ILE A 96 -21.77 -25.15 -20.93
C ILE A 96 -21.73 -23.88 -20.07
N PRO A 97 -22.48 -23.83 -18.95
CA PRO A 97 -22.63 -22.61 -18.17
C PRO A 97 -21.37 -22.24 -17.38
N THR A 98 -20.58 -23.22 -16.95
CA THR A 98 -19.41 -23.01 -16.08
C THR A 98 -18.24 -23.90 -16.49
N TRP A 99 -17.04 -23.51 -16.11
CA TRP A 99 -15.85 -24.33 -16.31
C TRP A 99 -15.97 -25.69 -15.62
N ARG A 100 -15.49 -26.73 -16.30
CA ARG A 100 -15.25 -28.09 -15.78
C ARG A 100 -14.04 -28.67 -16.50
N GLU A 101 -13.46 -29.74 -15.95
CA GLU A 101 -12.37 -30.45 -16.61
C GLU A 101 -12.79 -30.91 -18.02
N GLY A 102 -11.92 -30.72 -19.01
CA GLY A 102 -12.22 -30.95 -20.43
C GLY A 102 -12.90 -29.77 -21.16
N ALA A 103 -13.23 -28.66 -20.48
CA ALA A 103 -13.89 -27.51 -21.11
C ALA A 103 -12.96 -26.64 -21.98
N ALA A 104 -13.42 -26.34 -23.19
CA ALA A 104 -12.99 -25.33 -24.14
C ALA A 104 -13.35 -23.88 -23.77
N CYS A 105 -12.40 -22.96 -23.55
CA CYS A 105 -12.74 -21.52 -23.55
C CYS A 105 -12.93 -21.05 -25.00
N THR A 106 -14.10 -20.48 -25.34
CA THR A 106 -14.37 -19.93 -26.69
C THR A 106 -14.20 -18.41 -26.76
N GLY A 107 -13.96 -17.76 -25.62
CA GLY A 107 -13.67 -16.34 -25.53
C GLY A 107 -14.35 -15.67 -24.34
N VAL A 108 -14.46 -14.35 -24.43
CA VAL A 108 -15.09 -13.51 -23.40
C VAL A 108 -16.61 -13.69 -23.45
N ALA A 109 -17.23 -13.82 -22.27
CA ALA A 109 -18.68 -13.92 -22.15
C ALA A 109 -19.38 -12.67 -22.71
N GLN A 110 -20.50 -12.87 -23.41
CA GLN A 110 -21.37 -11.77 -23.85
C GLN A 110 -22.35 -11.41 -22.74
N TRP A 111 -22.46 -10.12 -22.41
CA TRP A 111 -23.44 -9.62 -21.45
C TRP A 111 -24.73 -9.19 -22.16
N PRO A 112 -25.90 -9.37 -21.52
CA PRO A 112 -27.15 -8.86 -22.07
C PRO A 112 -27.10 -7.34 -22.22
N GLU A 113 -27.84 -6.81 -23.20
CA GLU A 113 -27.96 -5.37 -23.38
C GLU A 113 -28.69 -4.74 -22.19
N ALA A 114 -28.13 -3.66 -21.64
CA ALA A 114 -28.70 -2.96 -20.50
C ALA A 114 -28.24 -1.50 -20.49
N ASP A 115 -29.14 -0.57 -20.15
CA ASP A 115 -28.82 0.85 -19.98
C ASP A 115 -27.97 1.11 -18.72
N PHE A 116 -28.23 0.34 -17.66
CA PHE A 116 -27.58 0.48 -16.36
C PHE A 116 -27.00 -0.85 -15.91
N ILE A 117 -25.73 -0.84 -15.50
CA ILE A 117 -25.07 -2.01 -14.95
C ILE A 117 -24.70 -1.70 -13.50
N VAL A 118 -25.20 -2.50 -12.56
CA VAL A 118 -24.83 -2.42 -11.15
C VAL A 118 -24.39 -3.77 -10.65
N GLY A 119 -23.37 -3.83 -9.80
CA GLY A 119 -22.89 -5.10 -9.30
C GLY A 119 -21.83 -5.01 -8.22
N ASN A 120 -21.69 -6.12 -7.51
CA ASN A 120 -20.60 -6.39 -6.59
C ASN A 120 -19.84 -7.62 -7.08
N PRO A 121 -18.89 -7.46 -8.02
CA PRO A 121 -18.06 -8.56 -8.51
C PRO A 121 -17.28 -9.25 -7.37
N PRO A 122 -16.87 -10.52 -7.55
CA PRO A 122 -16.10 -11.25 -6.55
C PRO A 122 -14.73 -10.61 -6.30
N PHE A 123 -14.35 -10.53 -5.02
CA PHE A 123 -13.08 -9.98 -4.57
C PHE A 123 -12.07 -11.10 -4.35
N LEU A 124 -11.14 -11.28 -5.29
CA LEU A 124 -10.17 -12.36 -5.21
C LEU A 124 -8.83 -11.92 -5.80
N GLY A 125 -7.89 -11.61 -4.90
CA GLY A 125 -6.54 -11.25 -5.29
C GLY A 125 -5.82 -12.42 -5.98
N SER A 126 -5.01 -12.11 -6.98
CA SER A 126 -4.35 -13.08 -7.88
C SER A 126 -3.64 -14.25 -7.21
N ARG A 127 -3.01 -14.05 -6.05
CA ARG A 127 -2.37 -15.14 -5.29
C ARG A 127 -3.36 -16.17 -4.75
N LYS A 128 -4.54 -15.72 -4.30
CA LYS A 128 -5.63 -16.60 -3.87
C LYS A 128 -6.38 -17.17 -5.06
N ALA A 129 -6.47 -16.42 -6.16
CA ALA A 129 -7.13 -16.89 -7.38
C ALA A 129 -6.58 -18.23 -7.86
N ARG A 130 -5.26 -18.46 -7.91
CA ARG A 130 -4.71 -19.78 -8.29
C ARG A 130 -4.87 -20.88 -7.22
N GLN A 131 -5.18 -20.52 -5.98
CA GLN A 131 -5.44 -21.48 -4.90
C GLN A 131 -6.91 -21.92 -4.87
N GLU A 132 -7.82 -20.97 -5.13
CA GLU A 132 -9.27 -21.14 -5.03
C GLU A 132 -9.91 -21.43 -6.41
N LEU A 133 -9.30 -20.97 -7.49
CA LEU A 133 -9.66 -21.27 -8.88
C LEU A 133 -8.59 -22.18 -9.50
N SER A 134 -9.00 -23.07 -10.40
CA SER A 134 -8.08 -23.98 -11.08
C SER A 134 -7.11 -23.21 -12.00
N ASP A 135 -5.87 -23.68 -12.12
CA ASP A 135 -4.88 -23.07 -13.01
C ASP A 135 -5.39 -22.92 -14.46
N PRO A 136 -6.05 -23.91 -15.08
CA PRO A 136 -6.62 -23.76 -16.43
C PRO A 136 -7.65 -22.63 -16.54
N TYR A 137 -8.46 -22.41 -15.51
CA TYR A 137 -9.42 -21.32 -15.49
C TYR A 137 -8.72 -19.96 -15.43
N VAL A 138 -7.70 -19.87 -14.56
CA VAL A 138 -6.89 -18.66 -14.40
C VAL A 138 -6.19 -18.29 -15.69
N ASP A 139 -5.55 -19.26 -16.33
CA ASP A 139 -4.84 -19.05 -17.58
C ASP A 139 -5.80 -18.63 -18.71
N ALA A 140 -7.02 -19.19 -18.74
CA ALA A 140 -8.03 -18.85 -19.74
C ALA A 140 -8.49 -17.38 -19.65
N TYR A 141 -8.79 -16.85 -18.45
CA TYR A 141 -9.20 -15.45 -18.36
C TYR A 141 -8.01 -14.50 -18.57
N GLN A 142 -6.80 -14.86 -18.13
CA GLN A 142 -5.60 -14.05 -18.40
C GLN A 142 -5.34 -13.95 -19.90
N HIS A 143 -5.54 -15.05 -20.64
CA HIS A 143 -5.45 -15.05 -22.09
C HIS A 143 -6.56 -14.21 -22.76
N ALA A 144 -7.82 -14.42 -22.36
CA ALA A 144 -8.96 -13.70 -22.94
C ALA A 144 -8.93 -12.18 -22.67
N PHE A 145 -8.24 -11.76 -21.61
CA PHE A 145 -8.08 -10.38 -21.19
C PHE A 145 -6.61 -9.93 -21.17
N ALA A 146 -5.83 -10.33 -22.19
CA ALA A 146 -4.39 -10.00 -22.31
C ALA A 146 -4.06 -8.49 -22.25
N SER A 147 -5.04 -7.61 -22.40
CA SER A 147 -4.88 -6.16 -22.21
C SER A 147 -4.79 -5.72 -20.74
N LEU A 148 -5.16 -6.57 -19.79
CA LEU A 148 -4.97 -6.35 -18.36
C LEU A 148 -3.66 -7.02 -17.93
N PRO A 149 -2.85 -6.38 -17.06
CA PRO A 149 -1.64 -7.01 -16.56
C PRO A 149 -1.97 -8.28 -15.77
N GLU A 150 -1.00 -9.20 -15.71
CA GLU A 150 -1.10 -10.31 -14.76
C GLU A 150 -1.18 -9.80 -13.32
N GLY A 151 -1.83 -10.57 -12.46
CA GLY A 151 -1.84 -10.30 -11.02
C GLY A 151 -2.90 -9.31 -10.53
N VAL A 152 -3.78 -8.79 -11.41
CA VAL A 152 -4.93 -7.97 -11.01
C VAL A 152 -5.93 -8.77 -10.17
N ASP A 153 -6.69 -8.06 -9.32
CA ASP A 153 -7.87 -8.62 -8.63
C ASP A 153 -8.93 -9.09 -9.64
N LEU A 154 -9.63 -10.18 -9.31
CA LEU A 154 -10.68 -10.77 -10.15
C LEU A 154 -11.79 -9.76 -10.49
N CYS A 155 -12.11 -8.81 -9.61
CA CYS A 155 -13.12 -7.81 -9.90
C CYS A 155 -12.76 -6.92 -11.12
N CYS A 156 -11.47 -6.78 -11.47
CA CYS A 156 -11.03 -5.96 -12.60
C CYS A 156 -11.56 -6.45 -13.95
N TYR A 157 -11.84 -7.75 -14.11
CA TYR A 157 -12.39 -8.29 -15.35
C TYR A 157 -13.84 -7.82 -15.60
N TRP A 158 -14.63 -7.63 -14.52
CA TRP A 158 -15.96 -7.02 -14.63
C TRP A 158 -15.90 -5.55 -15.04
N PHE A 159 -14.90 -4.81 -14.57
CA PHE A 159 -14.69 -3.42 -15.01
C PHE A 159 -14.35 -3.36 -16.51
N GLU A 160 -13.50 -4.26 -17.00
CA GLU A 160 -13.17 -4.33 -18.43
C GLU A 160 -14.38 -4.74 -19.29
N LEU A 161 -15.23 -5.65 -18.81
CA LEU A 161 -16.47 -6.02 -19.48
C LEU A 161 -17.48 -4.86 -19.49
N ALA A 162 -17.73 -4.25 -18.34
CA ALA A 162 -18.65 -3.13 -18.23
C ALA A 162 -18.19 -1.92 -19.05
N ARG A 163 -16.88 -1.68 -19.15
CA ARG A 163 -16.30 -0.68 -20.07
C ARG A 163 -16.67 -0.97 -21.53
N ARG A 164 -16.63 -2.24 -21.97
CA ARG A 164 -17.04 -2.62 -23.33
C ARG A 164 -18.53 -2.35 -23.54
N CYS A 165 -19.36 -2.63 -22.53
CA CYS A 165 -20.80 -2.31 -22.58
C CYS A 165 -21.06 -0.80 -22.66
N VAL A 166 -20.30 0.04 -21.95
CA VAL A 166 -20.44 1.51 -22.00
C VAL A 166 -20.07 2.10 -23.35
N LYS A 167 -19.16 1.45 -24.09
CA LYS A 167 -18.90 1.80 -25.50
C LYS A 167 -20.05 1.42 -26.45
N GLY A 168 -20.93 0.52 -26.02
CA GLY A 168 -22.10 0.06 -26.75
C GLY A 168 -23.40 0.61 -26.17
N SER A 169 -24.16 -0.26 -25.51
CA SER A 169 -25.53 -0.01 -25.05
C SER A 169 -25.64 0.63 -23.66
N ALA A 170 -24.63 0.48 -22.79
CA ALA A 170 -24.75 0.94 -21.41
C ALA A 170 -24.54 2.46 -21.29
N THR A 171 -25.50 3.12 -20.63
CA THR A 171 -25.43 4.54 -20.30
C THR A 171 -24.59 4.78 -19.05
N ARG A 172 -24.74 3.94 -18.01
CA ARG A 172 -24.05 4.13 -16.73
C ARG A 172 -23.75 2.82 -16.03
N VAL A 173 -22.59 2.76 -15.39
CA VAL A 173 -22.12 1.60 -14.65
C VAL A 173 -21.79 2.02 -13.22
N GLY A 174 -22.19 1.22 -12.23
CA GLY A 174 -21.78 1.34 -10.84
C GLY A 174 -21.30 -0.01 -10.29
N LEU A 175 -20.00 -0.15 -10.03
CA LEU A 175 -19.42 -1.39 -9.54
C LEU A 175 -18.68 -1.19 -8.21
N LEU A 176 -18.77 -2.19 -7.35
CA LEU A 176 -17.90 -2.32 -6.18
C LEU A 176 -16.58 -3.00 -6.58
N ALA A 177 -15.51 -2.67 -5.87
CA ALA A 177 -14.20 -3.26 -6.04
C ALA A 177 -13.47 -3.34 -4.69
N THR A 178 -12.43 -4.16 -4.63
CA THR A 178 -11.46 -4.05 -3.53
C THR A 178 -10.71 -2.73 -3.63
N GLN A 179 -10.28 -2.18 -2.49
CA GLN A 179 -9.46 -0.96 -2.46
C GLN A 179 -8.16 -1.04 -3.31
N ALA A 180 -7.73 -2.26 -3.67
CA ALA A 180 -6.57 -2.49 -4.52
C ALA A 180 -6.78 -1.97 -5.95
N ILE A 181 -8.03 -1.75 -6.39
CA ILE A 181 -8.34 -1.19 -7.72
C ILE A 181 -7.69 0.17 -7.97
N ARG A 182 -7.36 0.91 -6.91
CA ARG A 182 -6.72 2.23 -6.98
C ARG A 182 -5.23 2.19 -7.33
N GLY A 183 -4.58 1.04 -7.18
CA GLY A 183 -3.12 0.94 -7.22
C GLY A 183 -2.59 -0.31 -7.92
N GLY A 184 -1.25 -0.35 -8.06
CA GLY A 184 -0.56 -1.47 -8.69
C GLY A 184 -1.06 -1.78 -10.10
N SER A 185 -1.11 -3.06 -10.45
CA SER A 185 -1.63 -3.53 -11.74
C SER A 185 -3.14 -3.37 -11.86
N SER A 186 -3.89 -3.46 -10.75
CA SER A 186 -5.36 -3.37 -10.78
C SER A 186 -5.87 -2.00 -11.23
N ARG A 187 -5.10 -0.93 -11.01
CA ARG A 187 -5.41 0.43 -11.52
C ARG A 187 -5.59 0.48 -13.03
N THR A 188 -4.93 -0.41 -13.78
CA THR A 188 -5.07 -0.46 -15.24
C THR A 188 -6.52 -0.69 -15.67
N ALA A 189 -7.37 -1.35 -14.86
CA ALA A 189 -8.78 -1.46 -15.17
C ALA A 189 -9.49 -0.09 -15.24
N LEU A 190 -9.16 0.82 -14.31
CA LEU A 190 -9.71 2.18 -14.27
C LEU A 190 -9.09 3.10 -15.31
N GLN A 191 -7.79 2.96 -15.59
CA GLN A 191 -7.15 3.67 -16.72
C GLN A 191 -7.85 3.33 -18.03
N ARG A 192 -8.13 2.04 -18.25
CA ARG A 192 -8.86 1.59 -19.43
C ARG A 192 -10.28 2.13 -19.45
N VAL A 193 -10.98 2.19 -18.31
CA VAL A 193 -12.29 2.85 -18.23
C VAL A 193 -12.19 4.29 -18.75
N GLN A 194 -11.15 5.03 -18.34
CA GLN A 194 -10.92 6.40 -18.80
C GLN A 194 -10.57 6.54 -20.30
N ASP A 195 -10.13 5.48 -20.99
CA ASP A 195 -9.93 5.46 -22.45
C ASP A 195 -11.24 5.57 -23.26
N GLY A 196 -12.40 5.63 -22.63
CA GLY A 196 -13.68 5.78 -23.34
C GLY A 196 -14.90 6.07 -22.49
N ALA A 197 -14.71 6.36 -21.20
CA ALA A 197 -15.75 6.73 -20.25
C ALA A 197 -15.16 7.70 -19.21
N VAL A 198 -16.03 8.39 -18.50
CA VAL A 198 -15.67 9.32 -17.42
C VAL A 198 -16.13 8.71 -16.10
N ILE A 199 -15.24 8.67 -15.11
CA ILE A 199 -15.61 8.35 -13.73
C ILE A 199 -16.28 9.59 -13.13
N VAL A 200 -17.58 9.51 -12.87
CA VAL A 200 -18.40 10.64 -12.41
C VAL A 200 -18.63 10.61 -10.91
N GLU A 201 -18.61 9.44 -10.28
CA GLU A 201 -18.72 9.33 -8.84
C GLU A 201 -17.88 8.17 -8.32
N ALA A 202 -17.19 8.38 -7.21
CA ALA A 202 -16.46 7.32 -6.54
C ALA A 202 -16.45 7.50 -5.02
N HIS A 203 -16.52 6.38 -4.31
CA HIS A 203 -16.03 6.28 -2.94
C HIS A 203 -14.70 5.54 -2.99
N SER A 204 -13.62 6.22 -2.65
CA SER A 204 -12.27 5.68 -2.77
C SER A 204 -11.99 4.62 -1.71
N ASP A 205 -12.48 4.82 -0.48
CA ASP A 205 -12.23 3.97 0.69
C ASP A 205 -13.44 3.98 1.63
N ARG A 206 -14.27 2.93 1.56
CA ARG A 206 -15.45 2.79 2.43
C ARG A 206 -15.38 1.50 3.23
N GLN A 207 -15.53 1.62 4.55
CA GLN A 207 -15.59 0.47 5.44
C GLN A 207 -16.90 -0.28 5.22
N TRP A 208 -16.78 -1.57 4.95
CA TRP A 208 -17.90 -2.47 4.72
C TRP A 208 -17.76 -3.71 5.60
N MET A 209 -18.86 -4.18 6.19
CA MET A 209 -18.88 -5.45 6.90
C MET A 209 -19.30 -6.57 5.96
N LEU A 210 -18.41 -7.52 5.70
CA LEU A 210 -18.69 -8.74 4.95
C LEU A 210 -18.37 -9.94 5.86
N ASP A 211 -19.37 -10.77 6.17
CA ASP A 211 -19.24 -11.97 7.03
C ASP A 211 -18.54 -11.72 8.38
N GLY A 212 -18.77 -10.55 8.98
CA GLY A 212 -18.15 -10.15 10.25
C GLY A 212 -16.71 -9.64 10.14
N ALA A 213 -16.13 -9.59 8.93
CA ALA A 213 -14.85 -8.95 8.65
C ALA A 213 -15.05 -7.54 8.07
N ALA A 214 -14.31 -6.56 8.59
CA ALA A 214 -14.25 -5.23 7.99
C ALA A 214 -13.36 -5.28 6.74
N VAL A 215 -13.97 -5.10 5.56
CA VAL A 215 -13.28 -4.96 4.28
C VAL A 215 -13.39 -3.51 3.84
N GLN A 216 -12.31 -2.96 3.29
CA GLN A 216 -12.33 -1.65 2.64
C GLN A 216 -12.61 -1.83 1.16
N ILE A 217 -13.69 -1.21 0.69
CA ILE A 217 -14.14 -1.28 -0.70
C ILE A 217 -14.02 0.08 -1.38
N SER A 218 -13.89 0.05 -2.70
CA SER A 218 -14.12 1.21 -3.56
C SER A 218 -15.46 1.03 -4.28
N ILE A 219 -16.20 2.11 -4.45
CA ILE A 219 -17.40 2.18 -5.30
C ILE A 219 -17.05 3.09 -6.45
N VAL A 220 -17.27 2.66 -7.69
CA VAL A 220 -16.90 3.43 -8.87
C VAL A 220 -18.08 3.49 -9.82
N ILE A 221 -18.47 4.71 -10.18
CA ILE A 221 -19.54 5.02 -11.12
C ILE A 221 -18.94 5.72 -12.34
N PHE A 222 -19.19 5.17 -13.52
CA PHE A 222 -18.69 5.73 -14.77
C PHE A 222 -19.74 5.68 -15.89
N THR A 223 -19.58 6.60 -16.84
CA THR A 223 -20.51 6.78 -17.98
C THR A 223 -19.73 7.18 -19.23
N ARG A 224 -20.27 6.88 -20.42
CA ARG A 224 -19.66 7.29 -21.70
C ARG A 224 -19.59 8.81 -21.83
N ALA A 225 -20.64 9.50 -21.40
CA ALA A 225 -20.75 10.96 -21.43
C ALA A 225 -21.53 11.42 -20.19
N PRO A 226 -20.94 12.25 -19.33
CA PRO A 226 -21.67 12.92 -18.26
C PRO A 226 -22.82 13.77 -18.82
N LEU A 227 -23.83 14.03 -18.01
CA LEU A 227 -24.84 15.04 -18.34
C LEU A 227 -24.19 16.44 -18.30
N ASP A 228 -24.70 17.41 -19.07
CA ASP A 228 -24.06 18.73 -19.25
C ASP A 228 -23.74 19.47 -17.93
N ASP A 229 -24.58 19.30 -16.90
CA ASP A 229 -24.40 19.91 -15.57
C ASP A 229 -23.95 18.90 -14.48
N GLU A 230 -23.56 17.68 -14.86
CA GLU A 230 -23.15 16.66 -13.90
C GLU A 230 -21.73 16.90 -13.39
N LYS A 231 -21.64 17.29 -12.12
CA LYS A 231 -20.37 17.43 -11.42
C LYS A 231 -19.85 16.07 -10.96
N CYS A 232 -18.53 15.90 -11.01
CA CYS A 232 -17.91 14.70 -10.46
C CYS A 232 -17.93 14.73 -8.92
N ARG A 233 -18.13 13.58 -8.28
CA ARG A 233 -18.13 13.44 -6.81
C ARG A 233 -17.13 12.38 -6.34
N LEU A 234 -16.20 12.76 -5.46
CA LEU A 234 -15.26 11.84 -4.83
C LEU A 234 -15.42 11.91 -3.32
N ASP A 235 -15.71 10.78 -2.68
CA ASP A 235 -15.90 10.70 -1.22
C ASP A 235 -16.89 11.76 -0.70
N ASP A 236 -18.03 11.86 -1.38
CA ASP A 236 -19.12 12.83 -1.12
C ASP A 236 -18.78 14.31 -1.35
N ARG A 237 -17.61 14.62 -1.94
CA ARG A 237 -17.19 15.99 -2.27
C ARG A 237 -17.22 16.24 -3.76
N GLU A 238 -17.72 17.40 -4.18
CA GLU A 238 -17.64 17.82 -5.58
C GLU A 238 -16.17 18.07 -5.98
N VAL A 239 -15.77 17.52 -7.13
CA VAL A 239 -14.41 17.65 -7.69
C VAL A 239 -14.48 17.92 -9.19
N GLN A 240 -13.41 18.50 -9.74
CA GLN A 240 -13.33 18.80 -11.18
C GLN A 240 -13.21 17.54 -12.04
N GLY A 241 -12.61 16.49 -11.50
CA GLY A 241 -12.42 15.21 -12.17
C GLY A 241 -11.83 14.18 -11.22
N ILE A 242 -11.99 12.91 -11.58
CA ILE A 242 -11.53 11.76 -10.79
C ILE A 242 -10.51 11.00 -11.63
N ASN A 243 -9.29 10.85 -11.11
CA ASN A 243 -8.19 10.12 -11.73
C ASN A 243 -8.39 8.60 -11.60
N ALA A 244 -7.66 7.80 -12.38
CA ALA A 244 -7.73 6.33 -12.33
C ALA A 244 -7.33 5.73 -10.97
N ASP A 245 -6.59 6.46 -10.13
CA ASP A 245 -6.27 6.05 -8.75
C ASP A 245 -7.34 6.46 -7.72
N LEU A 246 -8.50 6.94 -8.20
CA LEU A 246 -9.61 7.48 -7.41
C LEU A 246 -9.16 8.65 -6.52
N THR A 247 -8.30 9.52 -7.05
CA THR A 247 -7.94 10.81 -6.46
C THR A 247 -8.46 11.96 -7.31
N ALA A 248 -8.48 13.16 -6.74
CA ALA A 248 -8.80 14.40 -7.46
C ALA A 248 -7.57 15.32 -7.56
N GLY A 249 -7.64 16.28 -8.49
CA GLY A 249 -6.57 17.24 -8.75
C GLY A 249 -5.45 16.65 -9.60
N VAL A 250 -4.20 16.98 -9.26
CA VAL A 250 -3.01 16.58 -10.03
C VAL A 250 -2.94 15.06 -10.21
N ASP A 251 -2.90 14.61 -11.47
CA ASP A 251 -2.76 13.20 -11.83
C ASP A 251 -1.31 12.74 -11.70
N LEU A 252 -0.98 12.22 -10.52
CA LEU A 252 0.33 11.66 -10.25
C LEU A 252 0.49 10.24 -10.81
N THR A 253 -0.51 9.66 -11.47
CA THR A 253 -0.33 8.37 -12.15
C THR A 253 0.58 8.49 -13.38
N ALA A 254 0.74 9.71 -13.92
CA ALA A 254 1.60 10.04 -15.06
C ALA A 254 3.11 10.12 -14.74
N THR A 255 3.52 10.10 -13.46
CA THR A 255 4.93 10.22 -13.08
C THR A 255 5.78 9.07 -13.62
N LEU A 256 7.03 9.37 -13.96
CA LEU A 256 8.00 8.40 -14.44
C LEU A 256 9.10 8.13 -13.39
N PRO A 257 9.70 6.92 -13.36
CA PRO A 257 10.91 6.69 -12.59
C PRO A 257 12.04 7.61 -13.07
N LEU A 258 12.77 8.20 -12.14
CA LEU A 258 13.92 9.05 -12.37
C LEU A 258 15.21 8.22 -12.23
N PRO A 259 15.96 7.98 -13.32
CA PRO A 259 17.20 7.20 -13.29
C PRO A 259 18.23 7.70 -12.27
N GLU A 260 18.26 9.01 -12.01
CA GLU A 260 19.12 9.65 -11.01
C GLU A 260 18.88 9.16 -9.57
N ASN A 261 17.68 8.66 -9.25
CA ASN A 261 17.33 8.14 -7.92
C ASN A 261 17.56 6.63 -7.78
N LYS A 262 17.92 5.95 -8.88
CA LYS A 262 18.09 4.50 -8.92
C LYS A 262 19.22 4.05 -8.00
N ASP A 263 19.09 2.86 -7.42
CA ASP A 263 20.11 2.21 -6.59
C ASP A 263 20.54 3.03 -5.36
N LEU A 264 19.66 3.92 -4.88
CA LEU A 264 19.83 4.67 -3.64
C LEU A 264 18.86 4.19 -2.55
N SER A 265 17.72 3.59 -2.90
CA SER A 265 16.72 3.12 -1.94
C SER A 265 16.41 1.63 -2.12
N PHE A 266 16.35 0.87 -1.04
CA PHE A 266 16.24 -0.59 -1.06
C PHE A 266 15.29 -1.07 0.02
N GLN A 267 14.55 -2.15 -0.23
CA GLN A 267 13.93 -2.91 0.85
C GLN A 267 15.01 -3.70 1.60
N GLY A 268 14.92 -3.76 2.94
CA GLY A 268 15.78 -4.59 3.77
C GLY A 268 15.69 -6.10 3.47
N THR A 269 16.47 -6.88 4.20
CA THR A 269 16.60 -8.33 3.99
C THR A 269 15.32 -9.07 4.35
N ILE A 270 14.99 -10.12 3.61
CA ILE A 270 13.82 -10.94 3.91
C ILE A 270 14.24 -12.26 4.52
N ASN A 271 13.81 -12.49 5.76
CA ASN A 271 14.03 -13.71 6.49
C ASN A 271 12.93 -14.73 6.13
N SER A 272 13.32 -15.98 5.90
CA SER A 272 12.36 -17.10 5.80
C SER A 272 12.75 -18.14 6.83
N GLY A 273 12.23 -17.94 8.03
CA GLY A 273 12.47 -18.76 9.22
C GLY A 273 13.02 -17.97 10.40
N LYS A 274 13.26 -18.65 11.52
CA LYS A 274 13.71 -18.06 12.79
C LYS A 274 15.23 -17.81 12.83
N PHE A 275 15.67 -16.77 12.12
CA PHE A 275 17.07 -16.28 12.16
C PHE A 275 17.32 -15.22 13.23
N ASP A 276 16.25 -14.57 13.70
CA ASP A 276 16.34 -13.53 14.72
C ASP A 276 16.52 -14.12 16.11
N THR A 277 17.32 -13.44 16.92
CA THR A 277 17.76 -13.88 18.25
C THR A 277 17.74 -12.70 19.22
N THR A 278 17.69 -12.98 20.52
CA THR A 278 17.88 -11.97 21.57
C THR A 278 19.36 -11.60 21.70
N TRP A 279 19.66 -10.45 22.33
CA TRP A 279 21.05 -10.11 22.62
C TRP A 279 21.72 -11.10 23.59
N VAL A 280 20.95 -11.75 24.48
CA VAL A 280 21.51 -12.74 25.42
C VAL A 280 21.99 -13.98 24.66
N GLU A 281 21.15 -14.53 23.79
CA GLU A 281 21.53 -15.66 22.93
C GLU A 281 22.65 -15.27 21.95
N ALA A 282 22.66 -14.02 21.46
CA ALA A 282 23.76 -13.52 20.62
C ALA A 282 25.07 -13.45 21.40
N ARG A 283 25.04 -13.02 22.66
CA ARG A 283 26.22 -12.98 23.54
C ARG A 283 26.81 -14.37 23.73
N GLU A 284 25.96 -15.37 24.02
CA GLU A 284 26.39 -16.77 24.17
C GLU A 284 27.17 -17.23 22.94
N MET A 285 26.62 -17.01 21.74
CA MET A 285 27.30 -17.36 20.49
C MET A 285 28.58 -16.54 20.25
N LEU A 286 28.59 -15.24 20.57
CA LEU A 286 29.78 -14.38 20.44
C LEU A 286 30.90 -14.73 21.42
N ALA A 287 30.56 -15.25 22.59
CA ALA A 287 31.52 -15.70 23.61
C ALA A 287 32.01 -17.14 23.35
N THR A 288 31.43 -17.85 22.38
CA THR A 288 31.82 -19.21 22.03
C THR A 288 32.84 -19.20 20.87
N PRO A 289 34.06 -19.70 21.08
CA PRO A 289 35.06 -19.79 20.01
C PRO A 289 34.67 -20.87 18.99
N ASN A 290 35.05 -20.67 17.74
CA ASN A 290 34.96 -21.71 16.71
C ASN A 290 36.24 -22.55 16.67
N PRO A 291 36.19 -23.78 16.11
CA PRO A 291 37.41 -24.57 15.85
C PRO A 291 38.37 -23.90 14.86
N THR A 292 37.87 -22.94 14.09
CA THR A 292 38.63 -22.16 13.12
C THR A 292 38.86 -20.73 13.65
N PRO A 293 39.84 -19.97 13.10
CA PRO A 293 40.14 -18.62 13.57
C PRO A 293 39.01 -17.58 13.38
N GLN A 294 37.98 -17.91 12.59
CA GLN A 294 36.86 -17.02 12.31
C GLN A 294 35.99 -16.81 13.56
N SER A 295 35.63 -15.55 13.81
CA SER A 295 34.78 -15.19 14.94
C SER A 295 33.30 -15.25 14.54
N ASN A 296 32.44 -15.70 15.47
CA ASN A 296 30.98 -15.65 15.28
C ASN A 296 30.44 -14.23 15.02
N ARG A 297 31.23 -13.18 15.32
CA ARG A 297 30.93 -11.80 14.92
C ARG A 297 30.74 -11.63 13.41
N ASP A 298 31.39 -12.44 12.57
CA ASP A 298 31.30 -12.31 11.11
C ASP A 298 29.92 -12.70 10.55
N VAL A 299 29.09 -13.35 11.37
CA VAL A 299 27.75 -13.84 11.03
C VAL A 299 26.68 -13.43 12.04
N LEU A 300 27.02 -12.66 13.08
CA LEU A 300 26.07 -12.12 14.06
C LEU A 300 26.01 -10.61 13.93
N ARG A 301 24.80 -10.07 13.76
CA ARG A 301 24.57 -8.64 13.57
C ARG A 301 23.44 -8.13 14.43
N PRO A 302 23.52 -6.91 14.98
CA PRO A 302 22.34 -6.21 15.46
C PRO A 302 21.27 -6.17 14.36
N TRP A 303 20.01 -6.27 14.73
CA TRP A 303 18.90 -6.36 13.78
C TRP A 303 17.81 -5.38 14.17
N SER A 304 17.28 -4.67 13.17
CA SER A 304 16.24 -3.67 13.37
C SER A 304 15.12 -3.85 12.36
N ASN A 305 13.88 -3.79 12.84
CA ASN A 305 12.69 -3.73 11.99
C ASN A 305 11.88 -2.45 12.23
N GLY A 306 10.71 -2.36 11.58
CA GLY A 306 9.83 -1.19 11.72
C GLY A 306 9.42 -0.88 13.17
N ARG A 307 9.30 -1.89 14.04
CA ARG A 307 8.98 -1.70 15.47
C ARG A 307 10.16 -1.14 16.24
N ASP A 308 11.38 -1.57 15.94
CA ASP A 308 12.58 -1.04 16.62
C ASP A 308 12.84 0.44 16.26
N VAL A 309 12.40 0.87 15.07
CA VAL A 309 12.43 2.29 14.66
C VAL A 309 11.28 3.09 15.27
N THR A 310 10.03 2.60 15.17
CA THR A 310 8.86 3.37 15.61
C THR A 310 8.67 3.38 17.13
N ALA A 311 9.09 2.32 17.81
CA ALA A 311 9.00 2.14 19.25
C ALA A 311 10.37 2.28 19.93
N ARG A 312 10.67 1.43 20.92
CA ARG A 312 11.99 1.32 21.53
C ARG A 312 12.74 0.17 20.88
N SER A 313 14.03 0.37 20.60
CA SER A 313 14.94 -0.72 20.20
C SER A 313 14.86 -1.86 21.21
N ARG A 314 14.66 -3.08 20.71
CA ARG A 314 14.63 -4.28 21.56
C ARG A 314 16.02 -4.89 21.77
N GLY A 315 17.07 -4.30 21.18
CA GLY A 315 18.42 -4.87 21.17
C GLY A 315 18.44 -6.26 20.52
N GLN A 316 17.68 -6.48 19.44
CA GLN A 316 17.64 -7.78 18.78
C GLN A 316 18.85 -7.97 17.86
N TRP A 317 19.14 -9.24 17.59
CA TRP A 317 20.22 -9.69 16.73
C TRP A 317 19.69 -10.66 15.68
N ILE A 318 20.51 -10.94 14.68
CA ILE A 318 20.22 -11.91 13.62
C ILE A 318 21.48 -12.68 13.25
N ILE A 319 21.29 -13.96 12.92
CA ILE A 319 22.31 -14.78 12.28
C ILE A 319 22.25 -14.54 10.76
N ASP A 320 23.31 -13.97 10.20
CA ASP A 320 23.42 -13.55 8.81
C ASP A 320 24.71 -14.07 8.17
N PHE A 321 24.61 -15.16 7.43
CA PHE A 321 25.71 -15.73 6.66
C PHE A 321 26.03 -14.95 5.37
N GLY A 322 25.44 -13.78 5.14
CA GLY A 322 25.75 -12.96 3.97
C GLY A 322 25.19 -13.52 2.67
N VAL A 323 25.82 -13.15 1.55
CA VAL A 323 25.27 -13.38 0.20
C VAL A 323 25.77 -14.66 -0.49
N GLU A 324 27.02 -15.04 -0.27
CA GLU A 324 27.73 -16.02 -1.12
C GLU A 324 28.36 -17.19 -0.34
N ARG A 325 28.22 -17.22 1.00
CA ARG A 325 28.86 -18.28 1.80
C ARG A 325 28.30 -19.66 1.45
N SER A 326 29.21 -20.59 1.15
CA SER A 326 28.91 -22.00 0.91
C SER A 326 28.46 -22.71 2.19
N ALA A 327 27.97 -23.95 2.08
CA ALA A 327 27.58 -24.74 3.25
C ALA A 327 28.76 -24.99 4.18
N SER A 328 29.91 -25.36 3.62
CA SER A 328 31.13 -25.62 4.38
C SER A 328 31.64 -24.36 5.06
N ASP A 329 31.61 -23.21 4.37
CA ASP A 329 32.05 -21.94 4.96
C ASP A 329 31.08 -21.41 6.02
N ALA A 330 29.79 -21.76 5.93
CA ALA A 330 28.82 -21.44 6.96
C ALA A 330 28.96 -22.36 8.18
N ALA A 331 29.28 -23.64 7.96
CA ALA A 331 29.41 -24.63 9.03
C ALA A 331 30.60 -24.37 9.98
N VAL A 332 31.60 -23.57 9.58
CA VAL A 332 32.72 -23.20 10.46
C VAL A 332 32.28 -22.35 11.66
N TYR A 333 31.13 -21.67 11.55
CA TYR A 333 30.49 -20.94 12.64
C TYR A 333 29.54 -21.89 13.38
N GLU A 334 30.09 -22.80 14.17
CA GLU A 334 29.39 -24.00 14.66
C GLU A 334 28.06 -23.68 15.35
N GLU A 335 28.09 -22.79 16.35
CA GLU A 335 26.91 -22.42 17.12
C GLU A 335 25.84 -21.69 16.30
N PRO A 336 26.16 -20.61 15.55
CA PRO A 336 25.21 -19.99 14.63
C PRO A 336 24.62 -20.97 13.59
N TYR A 337 25.44 -21.85 13.01
CA TYR A 337 25.02 -22.78 11.97
C TYR A 337 24.12 -23.88 12.52
N ARG A 338 24.47 -24.44 13.69
CA ARG A 338 23.66 -25.41 14.42
C ARG A 338 22.28 -24.83 14.73
N ARG A 339 22.21 -23.62 15.27
CA ARG A 339 20.94 -22.97 15.64
C ARG A 339 20.04 -22.69 14.43
N VAL A 340 20.61 -22.22 13.31
CA VAL A 340 19.85 -22.06 12.07
C VAL A 340 19.36 -23.40 11.54
N THR A 341 20.19 -24.45 11.61
CA THR A 341 19.79 -25.80 11.19
C THR A 341 18.63 -26.34 12.02
N GLU A 342 18.66 -26.16 13.35
CA GLU A 342 17.61 -26.63 14.25
C GLU A 342 16.30 -25.85 14.11
N LEU A 343 16.37 -24.52 13.92
CA LEU A 343 15.20 -23.65 13.96
C LEU A 343 14.59 -23.35 12.59
N VAL A 344 15.40 -23.25 11.54
CA VAL A 344 14.97 -22.84 10.20
C VAL A 344 14.69 -24.04 9.29
N ARG A 345 15.49 -25.11 9.39
CA ARG A 345 15.36 -26.28 8.51
C ARG A 345 13.97 -26.92 8.59
N PRO A 346 13.40 -27.21 9.79
CA PRO A 346 12.10 -27.85 9.87
C PRO A 346 10.99 -27.02 9.21
N GLN A 347 11.06 -25.69 9.40
CA GLN A 347 10.10 -24.76 8.80
C GLN A 347 10.19 -24.75 7.27
N ARG A 348 11.40 -24.80 6.71
CA ARG A 348 11.59 -24.84 5.24
C ARG A 348 11.26 -26.18 4.62
N ASP A 349 11.51 -27.28 5.33
CA ASP A 349 11.20 -28.63 4.84
C ASP A 349 9.67 -28.83 4.73
N VAL A 350 8.88 -28.28 5.64
CA VAL A 350 7.41 -28.22 5.49
C VAL A 350 7.00 -27.44 4.24
N LEU A 351 7.65 -26.29 3.97
CA LEU A 351 7.35 -25.50 2.76
C LEU A 351 7.72 -26.21 1.46
N ARG A 352 8.72 -27.12 1.48
CA ARG A 352 9.12 -27.95 0.33
C ARG A 352 8.08 -29.01 -0.03
N GLN A 353 7.32 -29.50 0.96
CA GLN A 353 6.45 -30.66 0.82
C GLN A 353 5.02 -30.35 0.33
N GLY A 354 4.73 -29.13 -0.12
CA GLY A 354 3.48 -28.83 -0.82
C GLY A 354 2.59 -27.74 -0.21
N ALA A 355 3.15 -26.74 0.47
CA ALA A 355 2.40 -25.53 0.81
C ALA A 355 2.37 -24.55 -0.40
N PRO A 356 1.22 -24.35 -1.09
CA PRO A 356 1.13 -23.41 -2.19
C PRO A 356 1.33 -21.96 -1.66
N GLY A 357 2.33 -21.26 -2.20
CA GLY A 357 2.59 -19.84 -1.93
C GLY A 357 3.98 -19.49 -1.35
N TYR A 358 4.77 -20.49 -0.92
CA TYR A 358 6.09 -20.27 -0.30
C TYR A 358 7.24 -21.11 -0.91
N ALA A 359 7.02 -21.73 -2.07
CA ALA A 359 8.01 -22.55 -2.77
C ALA A 359 9.25 -21.77 -3.30
N HIS A 360 9.33 -20.46 -3.09
CA HIS A 360 10.48 -19.66 -3.51
C HIS A 360 11.60 -19.63 -2.46
N SER A 361 11.30 -19.67 -1.16
CA SER A 361 12.35 -19.65 -0.12
C SER A 361 12.99 -21.01 0.11
N SER A 362 12.28 -22.10 -0.21
CA SER A 362 12.80 -23.46 -0.17
C SER A 362 13.93 -23.74 -1.16
N LYS A 363 14.04 -22.93 -2.23
CA LYS A 363 15.12 -22.98 -3.23
C LYS A 363 16.45 -22.46 -2.72
N TYR A 364 16.43 -21.67 -1.63
CA TYR A 364 17.64 -21.12 -1.04
C TYR A 364 18.21 -22.09 0.01
N PRO A 365 19.55 -22.13 0.14
CA PRO A 365 20.18 -22.91 1.18
C PRO A 365 19.65 -22.54 2.57
N THR A 366 19.44 -23.53 3.44
CA THR A 366 18.81 -23.34 4.76
C THR A 366 19.50 -22.29 5.61
N TRP A 367 20.83 -22.17 5.51
CA TRP A 367 21.62 -21.20 6.26
C TRP A 367 21.55 -19.77 5.71
N GLN A 368 21.03 -19.56 4.50
CA GLN A 368 20.92 -18.22 3.90
C GLN A 368 19.53 -17.62 4.13
N LEU A 369 19.47 -16.30 4.29
CA LEU A 369 18.22 -15.55 4.24
C LEU A 369 17.55 -15.72 2.87
N TRP A 370 16.22 -15.57 2.80
CA TRP A 370 15.51 -15.76 1.52
C TRP A 370 15.88 -14.69 0.49
N ASN A 371 16.00 -13.43 0.91
CA ASN A 371 16.56 -12.39 0.07
C ASN A 371 17.58 -11.58 0.86
N THR A 372 18.85 -11.80 0.51
CA THR A 372 20.03 -11.22 1.16
C THR A 372 20.32 -9.78 0.72
N ARG A 373 19.65 -9.28 -0.34
CA ARG A 373 19.77 -7.91 -0.86
C ARG A 373 21.20 -7.51 -1.24
N HIS A 374 21.78 -8.22 -2.22
CA HIS A 374 23.14 -8.02 -2.69
C HIS A 374 23.46 -6.54 -3.03
N GLU A 375 22.68 -5.91 -3.90
CA GLU A 375 22.92 -4.51 -4.31
C GLU A 375 22.84 -3.52 -3.15
N MET A 376 21.89 -3.70 -2.22
CA MET A 376 21.81 -2.88 -1.01
C MET A 376 23.10 -3.00 -0.20
N ARG A 377 23.58 -4.22 0.06
CA ARG A 377 24.80 -4.46 0.83
C ARG A 377 26.02 -3.84 0.18
N LYS A 378 26.15 -3.97 -1.14
CA LYS A 378 27.23 -3.37 -1.93
C LYS A 378 27.23 -1.84 -1.78
N ARG A 379 26.06 -1.21 -1.86
CA ARG A 379 25.91 0.25 -1.66
C ARG A 379 26.17 0.71 -0.24
N LEU A 380 25.88 -0.12 0.76
CA LEU A 380 26.10 0.21 2.18
C LEU A 380 27.54 -0.01 2.65
N GLN A 381 28.32 -0.88 2.00
CA GLN A 381 29.69 -1.23 2.41
C GLN A 381 30.62 -0.04 2.71
N PRO A 382 30.64 1.06 1.92
CA PRO A 382 31.52 2.19 2.21
C PRO A 382 30.98 3.12 3.33
N LEU A 383 29.77 2.90 3.82
CA LEU A 383 29.07 3.81 4.72
C LEU A 383 29.23 3.37 6.18
N LYS A 384 29.31 4.35 7.09
CA LYS A 384 29.27 4.10 8.55
C LYS A 384 27.85 4.08 9.10
N ARG A 385 26.95 4.81 8.46
CA ARG A 385 25.53 4.93 8.78
C ARG A 385 24.71 5.10 7.51
N PHE A 386 23.43 4.79 7.58
CA PHE A 386 22.48 4.92 6.50
C PHE A 386 21.08 5.24 7.04
N ILE A 387 20.22 5.80 6.19
CA ILE A 387 18.87 6.21 6.59
C ILE A 387 17.92 5.02 6.45
N VAL A 388 16.98 4.87 7.38
CA VAL A 388 15.87 3.93 7.25
C VAL A 388 14.52 4.59 7.49
N THR A 389 13.48 4.04 6.84
CA THR A 389 12.08 4.33 7.17
C THR A 389 11.28 3.04 7.30
N PRO A 390 10.31 2.95 8.24
CA PRO A 390 9.36 1.85 8.28
C PRO A 390 8.53 1.79 7.00
N ARG A 391 8.49 0.61 6.40
CA ARG A 391 7.67 0.31 5.22
C ARG A 391 6.19 0.55 5.50
N VAL A 392 5.70 0.24 6.70
CA VAL A 392 4.32 0.52 7.14
C VAL A 392 4.36 1.26 8.47
N SER A 393 3.73 2.44 8.54
CA SER A 393 3.66 3.26 9.76
C SER A 393 2.61 4.39 9.60
N LYS A 394 2.00 4.82 10.71
CA LYS A 394 1.09 5.98 10.76
C LYS A 394 1.78 7.27 10.31
N HIS A 395 2.96 7.53 10.86
CA HIS A 395 3.78 8.70 10.57
C HIS A 395 4.91 8.34 9.60
N ARG A 396 5.32 9.28 8.74
CA ARG A 396 6.53 9.14 7.93
C ARG A 396 7.74 9.54 8.76
N LEU A 397 8.49 8.52 9.15
CA LEU A 397 9.60 8.63 10.08
C LEU A 397 10.87 8.15 9.39
N PHE A 398 11.96 8.88 9.60
CA PHE A 398 13.29 8.52 9.13
C PHE A 398 14.27 8.56 10.30
N SER A 399 15.15 7.57 10.36
CA SER A 399 16.14 7.40 11.43
C SER A 399 17.45 6.87 10.86
N TRP A 400 18.55 7.10 11.59
CA TRP A 400 19.84 6.50 11.27
C TRP A 400 19.94 5.07 11.78
N LEU A 401 20.52 4.18 10.96
CA LEU A 401 21.12 2.94 11.42
C LEU A 401 22.63 2.96 11.13
N ARG A 402 23.40 2.29 11.97
CA ARG A 402 24.83 2.06 11.73
C ARG A 402 25.04 0.85 10.81
N PHE A 403 26.19 0.82 10.12
CA PHE A 403 26.53 -0.25 9.19
C PHE A 403 26.44 -1.65 9.80
N GLU A 404 26.76 -1.82 11.09
CA GLU A 404 26.74 -3.12 11.75
C GLU A 404 25.33 -3.70 11.82
N ALA A 405 24.30 -2.85 11.92
CA ALA A 405 22.91 -3.25 12.02
C ALA A 405 22.33 -3.68 10.66
N LEU A 406 21.62 -4.81 10.64
CA LEU A 406 20.90 -5.30 9.47
C LEU A 406 19.43 -4.87 9.52
N ALA A 407 18.98 -4.24 8.43
CA ALA A 407 17.60 -3.80 8.27
C ALA A 407 16.69 -4.92 7.74
N ASP A 408 15.56 -5.14 8.43
CA ASP A 408 14.49 -6.08 8.05
C ASP A 408 13.70 -5.65 6.80
N ALA A 409 12.95 -6.58 6.22
CA ALA A 409 12.03 -6.37 5.11
C ALA A 409 10.93 -5.30 5.35
N GLN A 410 10.62 -4.97 6.61
CA GLN A 410 9.72 -3.90 7.00
C GLN A 410 10.43 -2.54 7.11
N LEU A 411 11.70 -2.45 6.75
CA LEU A 411 12.42 -1.19 6.57
C LEU A 411 12.77 -0.97 5.10
N ILE A 412 12.70 0.28 4.69
CA ILE A 412 13.33 0.79 3.48
C ILE A 412 14.60 1.51 3.90
N VAL A 413 15.70 1.14 3.25
CA VAL A 413 17.05 1.66 3.44
C VAL A 413 17.36 2.67 2.35
N PHE A 414 17.95 3.80 2.71
CA PHE A 414 18.57 4.72 1.76
C PHE A 414 20.09 4.73 1.96
N ALA A 415 20.83 4.39 0.91
CA ALA A 415 22.28 4.22 0.93
C ALA A 415 23.04 5.55 0.85
N ARG A 416 22.75 6.45 1.79
CA ARG A 416 23.33 7.80 1.89
C ARG A 416 23.60 8.13 3.37
N PRO A 417 24.75 8.74 3.71
CA PRO A 417 25.15 9.03 5.09
C PRO A 417 24.93 10.50 5.52
N ASP A 418 24.43 11.36 4.63
CA ASP A 418 24.33 12.81 4.79
C ASP A 418 22.98 13.29 5.33
N ASP A 419 23.03 14.34 6.14
CA ASP A 419 21.85 14.95 6.76
C ASP A 419 20.98 15.71 5.74
N TYR A 420 21.52 16.08 4.56
CA TYR A 420 20.74 16.70 3.49
C TYR A 420 19.63 15.77 2.96
N LEU A 421 19.97 14.53 2.57
CA LEU A 421 18.94 13.60 2.12
C LEU A 421 17.98 13.24 3.25
N LEU A 422 18.48 13.11 4.49
CA LEU A 422 17.60 12.93 5.65
C LEU A 422 16.57 14.06 5.74
N GLY A 423 17.00 15.31 5.58
CA GLY A 423 16.13 16.48 5.60
C GLY A 423 15.07 16.46 4.51
N LEU A 424 15.48 16.19 3.26
CA LEU A 424 14.52 16.09 2.15
C LEU A 424 13.46 15.02 2.38
N LEU A 425 13.89 13.82 2.79
CA LEU A 425 12.98 12.71 3.06
C LEU A 425 12.02 13.02 4.21
N HIS A 426 12.47 13.79 5.21
CA HIS A 426 11.69 14.07 6.40
C HIS A 426 10.81 15.31 6.30
N SER A 427 10.90 16.05 5.18
CA SER A 427 10.07 17.21 4.87
C SER A 427 8.61 16.84 4.57
N SER A 428 7.71 17.79 4.80
CA SER A 428 6.30 17.71 4.42
C SER A 428 6.13 17.57 2.90
N ILE A 429 7.06 18.09 2.10
CA ILE A 429 7.05 17.99 0.64
C ILE A 429 7.20 16.52 0.21
N HIS A 430 8.20 15.83 0.76
CA HIS A 430 8.39 14.41 0.48
C HIS A 430 7.29 13.56 1.10
N GLU A 431 6.82 13.87 2.32
CA GLU A 431 5.71 13.12 2.94
C GLU A 431 4.43 13.20 2.08
N MET A 432 4.10 14.37 1.54
CA MET A 432 2.96 14.56 0.63
C MET A 432 3.10 13.71 -0.63
N TRP A 433 4.27 13.79 -1.29
CA TRP A 433 4.56 12.97 -2.46
C TRP A 433 4.47 11.48 -2.15
N ALA A 434 5.14 11.03 -1.10
CA ALA A 434 5.13 9.64 -0.68
C ALA A 434 3.71 9.14 -0.38
N ARG A 435 2.87 9.96 0.26
CA ARG A 435 1.47 9.58 0.55
C ARG A 435 0.62 9.42 -0.69
N ARG A 436 0.79 10.29 -1.68
CA ARG A 436 0.10 10.16 -2.97
C ARG A 436 0.64 9.01 -3.83
N LYS A 437 1.91 8.67 -3.71
CA LYS A 437 2.58 7.65 -4.54
C LYS A 437 2.67 6.27 -3.90
N GLY A 438 2.52 6.18 -2.59
CA GLY A 438 2.55 4.92 -1.85
C GLY A 438 1.23 4.17 -1.95
N THR A 439 1.10 3.09 -1.17
CA THR A 439 -0.13 2.29 -1.14
C THR A 439 -0.71 2.28 0.27
N GLN A 440 -2.01 2.03 0.40
CA GLN A 440 -2.69 1.95 1.69
C GLN A 440 -3.06 0.49 1.97
N LEU A 441 -2.75 0.00 3.18
CA LEU A 441 -3.03 -1.37 3.59
C LEU A 441 -4.31 -1.55 4.41
N ARG A 442 -4.85 -0.45 4.95
CA ARG A 442 -5.99 -0.39 5.90
C ARG A 442 -6.59 1.01 5.82
N GLU A 443 -6.90 1.65 6.94
CA GLU A 443 -7.29 3.07 7.02
C GLU A 443 -6.10 3.99 6.70
N ALA A 444 -6.40 5.20 6.19
CA ALA A 444 -5.40 6.19 5.78
C ALA A 444 -4.47 6.58 6.93
N GLU A 445 -4.98 6.59 8.16
CA GLU A 445 -4.24 6.97 9.36
C GLU A 445 -3.28 5.89 9.87
N SER A 446 -3.55 4.59 9.63
CA SER A 446 -2.77 3.50 10.23
C SER A 446 -2.06 2.60 9.21
N GLY A 447 -2.38 2.75 7.92
CA GLY A 447 -2.08 1.77 6.87
C GLY A 447 -1.14 2.21 5.76
N PHE A 448 -0.55 3.42 5.80
CA PHE A 448 0.32 3.86 4.72
C PHE A 448 1.58 2.99 4.57
N ARG A 449 1.78 2.50 3.34
CA ARG A 449 2.92 1.68 2.92
C ARG A 449 3.83 2.45 1.97
N TYR A 450 5.05 2.71 2.41
CA TYR A 450 6.11 3.26 1.58
C TYR A 450 6.65 2.20 0.60
N THR A 451 6.69 2.55 -0.68
CA THR A 451 7.22 1.68 -1.73
C THR A 451 8.32 2.43 -2.46
N PRO A 452 9.60 2.02 -2.37
CA PRO A 452 10.73 2.80 -2.86
C PRO A 452 10.60 3.20 -4.34
N THR A 453 10.18 2.24 -5.17
CA THR A 453 10.03 2.41 -6.62
C THR A 453 8.95 3.42 -7.02
N THR A 454 7.92 3.61 -6.21
CA THR A 454 6.87 4.59 -6.51
C THR A 454 7.05 5.90 -5.76
N CYS A 455 7.60 5.86 -4.54
CA CYS A 455 7.75 7.01 -3.66
C CYS A 455 9.07 7.74 -3.91
N PHE A 456 10.22 7.05 -3.79
CA PHE A 456 11.52 7.69 -3.89
C PHE A 456 12.01 7.77 -5.33
N GLU A 457 11.93 6.68 -6.09
CA GLU A 457 12.46 6.62 -7.45
C GLU A 457 11.72 7.55 -8.41
N THR A 458 10.55 8.08 -8.05
CA THR A 458 9.83 9.10 -8.83
C THR A 458 9.96 10.52 -8.27
N PHE A 459 10.54 10.69 -7.08
CA PHE A 459 10.55 11.99 -6.39
C PHE A 459 11.64 12.91 -6.97
N PRO A 460 11.29 14.06 -7.56
CA PRO A 460 12.29 14.99 -8.08
C PRO A 460 12.88 15.82 -6.94
N LEU A 461 14.06 15.42 -6.47
CA LEU A 461 14.84 16.15 -5.45
C LEU A 461 15.24 17.54 -5.99
N PRO A 462 15.34 18.62 -5.17
CA PRO A 462 15.71 19.96 -5.66
C PRO A 462 16.95 19.93 -6.56
N TRP A 463 18.01 19.29 -6.07
CA TRP A 463 19.17 18.90 -6.87
C TRP A 463 19.17 17.37 -7.07
N PRO A 464 19.31 16.87 -8.32
CA PRO A 464 19.51 15.45 -8.59
C PRO A 464 20.68 14.85 -7.79
N PRO A 465 20.61 13.57 -7.37
CA PRO A 465 21.71 12.92 -6.68
C PRO A 465 23.02 12.98 -7.48
N GLY A 466 24.09 13.42 -6.83
CA GLY A 466 25.41 13.63 -7.46
C GLY A 466 25.63 15.04 -8.01
N SER A 467 24.60 15.89 -8.03
CA SER A 467 24.69 17.29 -8.50
C SER A 467 24.46 18.31 -7.37
N GLU A 468 24.41 17.86 -6.12
CA GLU A 468 24.12 18.73 -4.98
C GLU A 468 25.27 19.74 -4.73
N PRO A 469 24.97 21.04 -4.60
CA PRO A 469 25.99 22.04 -4.32
C PRO A 469 26.27 22.06 -2.81
N THR A 470 27.21 21.23 -2.36
CA THR A 470 27.46 20.99 -0.92
C THR A 470 27.88 22.21 -0.09
N HIS A 471 28.28 23.31 -0.74
CA HIS A 471 28.64 24.59 -0.10
C HIS A 471 27.57 25.68 -0.31
N ASP A 472 26.43 25.33 -0.89
CA ASP A 472 25.31 26.25 -1.03
C ASP A 472 24.57 26.40 0.29
N ILE A 473 24.26 27.64 0.66
CA ILE A 473 23.56 27.96 1.91
C ILE A 473 22.23 27.20 2.08
N ARG A 474 21.53 26.88 0.98
CA ARG A 474 20.27 26.12 1.03
C ARG A 474 20.51 24.63 1.27
N TYR A 475 21.57 24.05 0.70
CA TYR A 475 21.98 22.68 1.02
C TYR A 475 22.33 22.57 2.50
N GLU A 476 23.18 23.47 3.00
CA GLU A 476 23.59 23.53 4.40
C GLU A 476 22.40 23.76 5.34
N ALA A 477 21.45 24.63 4.96
CA ALA A 477 20.25 24.89 5.75
C ALA A 477 19.37 23.64 5.92
N ILE A 478 19.21 22.83 4.86
CA ILE A 478 18.46 21.56 4.94
C ILE A 478 19.20 20.57 5.84
N ALA A 479 20.50 20.38 5.61
CA ALA A 479 21.32 19.45 6.39
C ALA A 479 21.33 19.83 7.89
N GLU A 480 21.47 21.12 8.20
CA GLU A 480 21.45 21.62 9.56
C GLU A 480 20.08 21.47 10.22
N ALA A 481 18.99 21.81 9.52
CA ALA A 481 17.64 21.62 10.05
C ALA A 481 17.35 20.14 10.34
N ALA A 482 17.78 19.24 9.46
CA ALA A 482 17.64 17.80 9.63
C ALA A 482 18.45 17.27 10.82
N ARG A 483 19.71 17.70 10.95
CA ARG A 483 20.58 17.35 12.08
C ARG A 483 19.98 17.82 13.41
N VAL A 484 19.53 19.07 13.48
CA VAL A 484 18.90 19.65 14.67
C VAL A 484 17.60 18.92 15.03
N LEU A 485 16.77 18.56 14.04
CA LEU A 485 15.57 17.77 14.25
C LEU A 485 15.91 16.36 14.78
N ASP A 486 16.90 15.70 14.19
CA ASP A 486 17.33 14.37 14.61
C ASP A 486 17.89 14.37 16.04
N GLU A 487 18.78 15.30 16.36
CA GLU A 487 19.37 15.45 17.70
C GLU A 487 18.31 15.72 18.78
N GLN A 488 17.31 16.54 18.49
CA GLN A 488 16.22 16.79 19.43
C GLN A 488 15.33 15.56 19.62
N ARG A 489 15.04 14.81 18.54
CA ARG A 489 14.32 13.53 18.63
C ARG A 489 15.11 12.52 19.46
N GLU A 490 16.40 12.39 19.21
CA GLU A 490 17.27 11.47 19.95
C GLU A 490 17.38 11.86 21.42
N ARG A 491 17.55 13.14 21.77
CA ARG A 491 17.53 13.59 23.18
C ARG A 491 16.18 13.35 23.85
N TRP A 492 15.08 13.51 23.12
CA TRP A 492 13.75 13.22 23.65
C TRP A 492 13.53 11.72 23.84
N LEU A 493 13.98 10.89 22.91
CA LEU A 493 13.89 9.43 23.00
C LEU A 493 14.81 8.89 24.10
N ASN A 494 16.01 9.45 24.20
CA ASN A 494 17.13 8.96 25.00
C ASN A 494 17.70 10.10 25.88
N PRO A 495 16.95 10.58 26.89
CA PRO A 495 17.46 11.57 27.83
C PRO A 495 18.75 11.07 28.50
N PRO A 496 19.88 11.81 28.41
CA PRO A 496 21.16 11.36 28.96
C PRO A 496 21.07 10.96 30.43
N GLU A 497 20.34 11.74 31.23
CA GLU A 497 20.20 11.51 32.67
C GLU A 497 19.56 10.16 33.03
N TRP A 498 18.78 9.56 32.12
CA TRP A 498 18.15 8.25 32.35
C TRP A 498 18.90 7.13 31.63
N VAL A 499 19.43 7.39 30.44
CA VAL A 499 20.17 6.39 29.67
C VAL A 499 21.54 6.12 30.29
N GLU A 500 22.21 7.13 30.84
CA GLU A 500 23.48 6.96 31.56
C GLU A 500 23.30 6.15 32.85
N GLU A 501 22.20 6.34 33.58
CA GLU A 501 21.86 5.52 34.75
C GLU A 501 21.68 4.04 34.36
N ILE A 502 20.94 3.78 33.28
CA ILE A 502 20.74 2.43 32.75
C ILE A 502 22.07 1.82 32.28
N ALA A 503 22.89 2.61 31.59
CA ALA A 503 24.20 2.17 31.11
C ALA A 503 25.13 1.83 32.29
N ALA A 504 25.18 2.66 33.33
CA ALA A 504 25.95 2.40 34.53
C ALA A 504 25.48 1.14 35.27
N ALA A 505 24.16 0.92 35.33
CA ALA A 505 23.62 -0.32 35.91
C ALA A 505 24.00 -1.56 35.08
N VAL A 506 23.95 -1.48 33.75
CA VAL A 506 24.42 -2.56 32.87
C VAL A 506 25.91 -2.82 33.06
N ASP A 507 26.74 -1.78 33.16
CA ASP A 507 28.20 -1.91 33.35
C ASP A 507 28.58 -2.46 34.73
N ALA A 508 27.79 -2.14 35.76
CA ALA A 508 28.01 -2.66 37.11
C ALA A 508 27.62 -4.13 37.23
N GLU A 509 26.66 -4.60 36.43
CA GLU A 509 26.24 -5.99 36.38
C GLU A 509 27.19 -6.86 35.55
N ASP A 510 27.73 -6.32 34.45
CA ASP A 510 28.55 -7.10 33.52
C ASP A 510 29.52 -6.24 32.70
N ASP A 511 30.78 -6.67 32.63
CA ASP A 511 31.80 -6.01 31.81
C ASP A 511 31.87 -6.55 30.37
N PHE A 512 31.15 -7.63 30.05
CA PHE A 512 31.12 -8.34 28.77
C PHE A 512 32.52 -8.79 28.29
N ALA A 513 33.44 -9.08 29.21
CA ALA A 513 34.80 -9.50 28.89
C ALA A 513 34.88 -10.86 28.21
N ASP A 514 33.89 -11.73 28.41
CA ASP A 514 33.72 -12.99 27.69
C ASP A 514 33.63 -12.78 26.17
N VAL A 515 32.82 -11.80 25.74
CA VAL A 515 32.69 -11.44 24.32
C VAL A 515 33.94 -10.74 23.80
N ALA A 516 34.54 -9.82 24.55
CA ALA A 516 35.78 -9.15 24.10
C ALA A 516 36.93 -10.13 23.87
N ARG A 517 37.10 -11.11 24.76
CA ARG A 517 38.17 -12.12 24.67
C ARG A 517 38.09 -12.96 23.39
N VAL A 518 36.87 -13.25 22.92
CA VAL A 518 36.64 -14.18 21.79
C VAL A 518 36.32 -13.45 20.49
N SER A 519 35.54 -12.38 20.54
CA SER A 519 35.00 -11.66 19.37
C SER A 519 35.47 -10.21 19.26
N GLY A 520 36.32 -9.75 20.19
CA GLY A 520 36.96 -8.43 20.17
C GLY A 520 36.10 -7.29 20.73
N GLU A 521 36.73 -6.13 20.93
CA GLU A 521 36.12 -4.96 21.58
C GLU A 521 34.89 -4.40 20.86
N GLU A 522 34.84 -4.48 19.53
CA GLU A 522 33.67 -3.97 18.80
C GLU A 522 32.44 -4.88 19.03
N ALA A 523 32.61 -6.21 19.09
CA ALA A 523 31.50 -7.10 19.46
C ALA A 523 31.01 -6.82 20.89
N ARG A 524 31.95 -6.59 21.81
CA ARG A 524 31.67 -6.17 23.18
C ARG A 524 30.87 -4.86 23.21
N ARG A 525 31.26 -3.85 22.44
CA ARG A 525 30.54 -2.56 22.34
C ARG A 525 29.11 -2.75 21.85
N LEU A 526 28.91 -3.56 20.81
CA LEU A 526 27.60 -3.80 20.21
C LEU A 526 26.67 -4.58 21.14
N ILE A 527 27.18 -5.61 21.83
CA ILE A 527 26.36 -6.42 22.73
C ILE A 527 25.97 -5.63 23.98
N ARG A 528 26.90 -4.84 24.53
CA ARG A 528 26.65 -3.89 25.62
C ARG A 528 25.56 -2.89 25.23
N GLN A 529 25.65 -2.28 24.05
CA GLN A 529 24.62 -1.36 23.58
C GLN A 529 23.24 -2.05 23.47
N SER A 530 23.21 -3.31 23.01
CA SER A 530 21.96 -4.06 22.91
C SER A 530 21.33 -4.37 24.26
N ALA A 531 22.14 -4.60 25.29
CA ALA A 531 21.68 -4.74 26.67
C ALA A 531 21.07 -3.43 27.21
N ILE A 532 21.71 -2.29 26.95
CA ILE A 532 21.19 -0.96 27.30
C ILE A 532 19.85 -0.70 26.61
N ASP A 533 19.77 -0.93 25.30
CA ASP A 533 18.54 -0.76 24.52
C ASP A 533 17.40 -1.63 25.08
N ALA A 534 17.68 -2.92 25.32
CA ALA A 534 16.70 -3.86 25.85
C ALA A 534 16.20 -3.48 27.25
N ARG A 535 17.06 -2.91 28.10
CA ARG A 535 16.70 -2.42 29.43
C ARG A 535 15.91 -1.12 29.34
N ALA A 536 16.34 -0.19 28.49
CA ALA A 536 15.64 1.07 28.21
C ALA A 536 14.23 0.83 27.63
N ALA A 537 14.04 -0.22 26.83
CA ALA A 537 12.72 -0.60 26.32
C ALA A 537 11.72 -1.04 27.41
N LYS A 538 12.23 -1.50 28.57
CA LYS A 538 11.44 -1.96 29.71
C LYS A 538 11.35 -0.94 30.84
N ASP A 539 12.24 0.06 30.87
CA ASP A 539 12.25 1.12 31.87
C ASP A 539 10.91 1.91 31.84
N ALA A 540 10.31 2.12 33.03
CA ALA A 540 8.98 2.71 33.14
C ALA A 540 8.91 4.16 32.63
N ARG A 541 10.03 4.90 32.69
CA ARG A 541 10.18 6.29 32.23
C ARG A 541 10.39 6.35 30.72
N LEU A 542 11.13 5.39 30.16
CA LEU A 542 11.49 5.38 28.73
C LEU A 542 10.52 4.60 27.83
N LYS A 543 9.79 3.60 28.35
CA LYS A 543 8.93 2.72 27.51
C LYS A 543 7.88 3.45 26.68
N LYS A 544 7.45 4.64 27.11
CA LYS A 544 6.49 5.50 26.37
C LYS A 544 7.17 6.52 25.46
N ARG A 545 8.49 6.71 25.54
CA ARG A 545 9.26 7.62 24.68
C ARG A 545 9.59 6.92 23.37
N THR A 546 8.58 6.84 22.51
CA THR A 546 8.62 6.24 21.18
C THR A 546 8.41 7.30 20.10
N LEU A 547 8.94 7.10 18.89
CA LEU A 547 8.69 8.04 17.79
C LEU A 547 7.20 8.12 17.45
N THR A 548 6.46 7.00 17.53
CA THR A 548 5.01 7.03 17.36
C THR A 548 4.33 7.96 18.37
N ASN A 549 4.68 7.90 19.66
CA ASN A 549 4.08 8.77 20.67
C ASN A 549 4.52 10.22 20.50
N LEU A 550 5.79 10.46 20.16
CA LEU A 550 6.30 11.80 19.89
C LEU A 550 5.51 12.50 18.78
N TYR A 551 5.26 11.79 17.67
CA TYR A 551 4.55 12.35 16.51
C TYR A 551 3.03 12.35 16.68
N ASN A 552 2.48 11.51 17.56
CA ASN A 552 1.08 11.64 17.99
C ASN A 552 0.85 12.88 18.86
N GLN A 553 1.79 13.18 19.78
CA GLN A 553 1.70 14.36 20.65
C GLN A 553 2.09 15.65 19.92
N ARG A 554 3.05 15.54 19.00
CA ARG A 554 3.60 16.61 18.15
C ARG A 554 3.84 17.92 18.93
N PRO A 555 4.72 17.90 19.96
CA PRO A 555 4.96 19.06 20.80
C PRO A 555 5.47 20.26 20.00
N THR A 556 5.32 21.47 20.53
CA THR A 556 5.68 22.72 19.85
C THR A 556 7.09 22.72 19.29
N TRP A 557 8.09 22.22 20.02
CA TRP A 557 9.47 22.15 19.51
C TRP A 557 9.60 21.28 18.25
N LEU A 558 8.83 20.18 18.17
CA LEU A 558 8.83 19.28 17.02
C LEU A 558 8.15 19.96 15.82
N ARG A 559 7.03 20.66 16.06
CA ARG A 559 6.34 21.46 15.04
C ARG A 559 7.28 22.51 14.43
N LEU A 560 7.95 23.29 15.27
CA LEU A 560 8.86 24.34 14.83
C LEU A 560 10.11 23.79 14.13
N ALA A 561 10.65 22.65 14.57
CA ALA A 561 11.77 21.99 13.91
C ALA A 561 11.39 21.50 12.50
N HIS A 562 10.20 20.91 12.35
CA HIS A 562 9.67 20.52 11.04
C HIS A 562 9.37 21.73 10.14
N ARG A 563 8.77 22.79 10.68
CA ARG A 563 8.55 24.04 9.92
C ARG A 563 9.86 24.60 9.38
N ARG A 564 10.90 24.70 10.20
CA ARG A 564 12.22 25.18 9.76
C ARG A 564 12.82 24.29 8.66
N LEU A 565 12.63 22.97 8.76
CA LEU A 565 13.06 22.03 7.73
C LEU A 565 12.29 22.27 6.42
N ASP A 566 10.96 22.40 6.49
CA ASP A 566 10.10 22.65 5.33
C ASP A 566 10.43 23.99 4.65
N GLU A 567 10.68 25.05 5.43
CA GLU A 567 11.13 26.36 4.92
C GLU A 567 12.45 26.23 4.14
N ALA A 568 13.42 25.46 4.65
CA ALA A 568 14.70 25.22 3.97
C ALA A 568 14.53 24.42 2.67
N VAL A 569 13.65 23.40 2.67
CA VAL A 569 13.36 22.59 1.47
C VAL A 569 12.63 23.41 0.41
N LEU A 570 11.63 24.21 0.79
CA LEU A 570 10.93 25.12 -0.12
C LEU A 570 11.88 26.16 -0.72
N ALA A 571 12.81 26.70 0.07
CA ALA A 571 13.82 27.64 -0.41
C ALA A 571 14.79 26.99 -1.43
N ALA A 572 15.13 25.71 -1.25
CA ALA A 572 15.90 24.97 -2.24
C ALA A 572 15.12 24.81 -3.56
N TYR A 573 13.85 24.39 -3.50
CA TYR A 573 13.02 24.28 -4.69
C TYR A 573 12.81 25.63 -5.39
N ALA A 574 12.55 26.70 -4.65
CA ALA A 574 12.41 28.05 -5.20
C ALA A 574 13.66 28.52 -5.97
N HIS A 575 14.84 28.04 -5.56
CA HIS A 575 16.09 28.33 -6.25
C HIS A 575 16.30 27.45 -7.48
N THR A 576 16.08 26.14 -7.36
CA THR A 576 16.35 25.17 -8.44
C THR A 576 15.27 25.14 -9.51
N ASP A 577 14.07 25.62 -9.17
CA ASP A 577 12.89 25.59 -10.01
C ASP A 577 12.10 26.91 -9.90
N PRO A 578 12.65 28.04 -10.38
CA PRO A 578 11.98 29.34 -10.30
C PRO A 578 10.65 29.39 -11.07
N ALA A 579 10.43 28.49 -12.03
CA ALA A 579 9.16 28.36 -12.76
C ALA A 579 8.05 27.67 -11.95
N GLY A 580 8.39 26.98 -10.85
CA GLY A 580 7.45 26.24 -10.02
C GLY A 580 6.62 27.08 -9.05
N GLY A 581 6.90 28.38 -8.93
CA GLY A 581 6.13 29.28 -8.07
C GLY A 581 6.23 28.94 -6.58
N TRP A 582 7.33 28.30 -6.16
CA TRP A 582 7.55 27.87 -4.78
C TRP A 582 7.59 29.06 -3.81
N ASP A 583 6.90 28.91 -2.68
CA ASP A 583 6.88 29.92 -1.62
C ASP A 583 7.23 29.27 -0.28
N VAL A 584 8.20 29.87 0.41
CA VAL A 584 8.67 29.42 1.73
C VAL A 584 7.57 29.51 2.79
N ALA A 585 6.62 30.45 2.65
CA ALA A 585 5.49 30.60 3.56
C ALA A 585 4.55 29.38 3.57
N TRP A 586 4.62 28.52 2.55
CA TRP A 586 3.84 27.27 2.50
C TRP A 586 4.19 26.31 3.64
N ALA A 587 5.33 26.45 4.32
CA ALA A 587 5.64 25.65 5.49
C ALA A 587 4.60 25.81 6.62
N GLU A 588 3.92 26.96 6.72
CA GLU A 588 2.93 27.26 7.76
C GLU A 588 1.75 26.27 7.73
N VAL A 589 1.28 25.87 6.53
CA VAL A 589 0.10 24.99 6.43
C VAL A 589 0.36 23.57 6.94
N PHE A 590 1.62 23.18 7.11
CA PHE A 590 2.03 21.87 7.62
C PHE A 590 2.49 21.91 9.08
N GLU A 591 2.62 23.08 9.70
CA GLU A 591 3.21 23.20 11.03
C GLU A 591 2.44 22.35 12.06
N GLU A 592 1.11 22.49 12.07
CA GLU A 592 0.25 21.90 13.10
C GLU A 592 0.25 20.38 13.08
N THR A 593 0.05 19.78 11.92
CA THR A 593 -0.21 18.33 11.79
C THR A 593 0.80 17.60 10.90
N GLY A 594 1.63 18.34 10.16
CA GLY A 594 2.42 17.83 9.04
C GLY A 594 1.55 17.57 7.80
N ALA A 595 2.19 17.37 6.64
CA ALA A 595 1.51 16.96 5.41
C ALA A 595 0.79 15.61 5.55
N GLY A 596 1.19 14.78 6.50
CA GLY A 596 0.69 13.42 6.63
C GLY A 596 -0.61 13.21 7.39
N GLN A 597 -1.11 14.22 8.08
CA GLN A 597 -2.34 14.13 8.86
C GLN A 597 -3.29 15.27 8.47
N PRO A 598 -4.61 15.03 8.39
CA PRO A 598 -5.57 16.08 8.08
C PRO A 598 -5.61 17.13 9.20
N LEU A 599 -5.93 18.37 8.84
CA LEU A 599 -6.28 19.39 9.82
C LEU A 599 -7.61 19.03 10.51
N PRO A 600 -7.83 19.50 11.76
CA PRO A 600 -9.14 19.38 12.41
C PRO A 600 -10.26 19.98 11.55
N GLU A 601 -11.46 19.44 11.68
CA GLU A 601 -12.63 19.95 10.95
C GLU A 601 -12.88 21.44 11.30
N GLY A 602 -13.12 22.26 10.28
CA GLY A 602 -13.33 23.71 10.44
C GLY A 602 -12.05 24.52 10.67
N HIS A 603 -10.85 23.94 10.52
CA HIS A 603 -9.60 24.68 10.67
C HIS A 603 -9.44 25.77 9.60
N SER A 604 -8.96 26.96 9.98
CA SER A 604 -8.85 28.14 9.09
C SER A 604 -7.90 27.93 7.90
N LEU A 605 -6.89 27.09 8.07
CA LEU A 605 -5.93 26.76 7.01
C LEU A 605 -6.40 25.61 6.09
N THR A 606 -7.60 25.07 6.24
CA THR A 606 -8.05 23.90 5.46
C THR A 606 -7.99 24.16 3.95
N ASP A 607 -8.62 25.24 3.49
CA ASP A 607 -8.66 25.58 2.07
C ASP A 607 -7.27 25.98 1.55
N ARG A 608 -6.54 26.78 2.35
CA ARG A 608 -5.18 27.20 1.99
C ARG A 608 -4.23 26.01 1.89
N ARG A 609 -4.36 25.01 2.76
CA ARG A 609 -3.56 23.79 2.69
C ARG A 609 -3.87 22.99 1.43
N ALA A 610 -5.15 22.81 1.10
CA ALA A 610 -5.54 22.10 -0.12
C ALA A 610 -4.99 22.79 -1.38
N GLU A 611 -5.03 24.12 -1.42
CA GLU A 611 -4.44 24.93 -2.49
C GLU A 611 -2.92 24.74 -2.59
N VAL A 612 -2.20 24.87 -1.47
CA VAL A 612 -0.73 24.70 -1.41
C VAL A 612 -0.32 23.29 -1.81
N GLU A 613 -1.04 22.25 -1.34
CA GLU A 613 -0.78 20.87 -1.72
C GLU A 613 -0.94 20.66 -3.23
N GLN A 614 -1.96 21.25 -3.86
CA GLN A 614 -2.11 21.19 -5.32
C GLN A 614 -0.95 21.86 -6.06
N PHE A 615 -0.49 23.03 -5.63
CA PHE A 615 0.65 23.72 -6.25
C PHE A 615 1.94 22.91 -6.13
N ILE A 616 2.25 22.40 -4.93
CA ILE A 616 3.44 21.58 -4.70
C ILE A 616 3.40 20.32 -5.57
N LEU A 617 2.28 19.59 -5.59
CA LEU A 617 2.18 18.36 -6.39
C LEU A 617 2.27 18.64 -7.89
N ALA A 618 1.71 19.74 -8.37
CA ALA A 618 1.81 20.14 -9.78
C ALA A 618 3.25 20.48 -10.17
N ALA A 619 3.96 21.24 -9.33
CA ALA A 619 5.36 21.58 -9.55
C ALA A 619 6.25 20.34 -9.53
N LEU A 620 6.05 19.42 -8.57
CA LEU A 620 6.78 18.15 -8.51
C LEU A 620 6.48 17.27 -9.72
N LEU A 621 5.21 17.16 -10.16
CA LEU A 621 4.88 16.38 -11.36
C LEU A 621 5.60 16.95 -12.60
N ARG A 622 5.58 18.28 -12.78
CA ARG A 622 6.28 18.93 -13.88
C ARG A 622 7.77 18.62 -13.85
N LEU A 623 8.44 18.82 -12.71
CA LEU A 623 9.86 18.51 -12.55
C LEU A 623 10.17 17.03 -12.83
N ASN A 624 9.31 16.11 -12.37
CA ASN A 624 9.47 14.69 -12.66
C ASN A 624 9.43 14.41 -14.18
N LEU A 625 8.44 14.96 -14.89
CA LEU A 625 8.29 14.76 -16.33
C LEU A 625 9.44 15.39 -17.13
N GLU A 626 9.84 16.62 -16.79
CA GLU A 626 10.97 17.31 -17.43
C GLU A 626 12.27 16.51 -17.30
N ARG A 627 12.56 15.99 -16.10
CA ARG A 627 13.79 15.21 -15.87
C ARG A 627 13.76 13.84 -16.51
N ALA A 628 12.61 13.17 -16.48
CA ALA A 628 12.46 11.89 -17.15
C ALA A 628 12.67 12.01 -18.66
N GLN A 629 12.20 13.11 -19.28
CA GLN A 629 12.43 13.42 -20.70
C GLN A 629 13.88 13.81 -21.00
N ALA A 630 14.56 14.54 -20.11
CA ALA A 630 15.96 14.92 -20.32
C ALA A 630 16.93 13.72 -20.28
N LEU A 631 16.51 12.60 -19.70
CA LEU A 631 17.30 11.38 -19.53
C LEU A 631 16.91 10.25 -20.51
N SER A 632 15.84 10.45 -21.31
CA SER A 632 15.42 9.55 -22.39
C SER A 632 16.02 10.00 -23.72
#